data_AF-A0A967N0X8-F1
#
_entry.id   AF-A0A967N0X8-F1
#
_cell.length_a   1.000
_cell.length_b   1.000
_cell.length_c   1.000
_cell.angle_alpha   90.00
_cell.angle_beta   90.00
_cell.angle_gamma   90.00
#
_symmetry.space_group_name_H-M   'P 1'
#
loop_
_entity.id
_entity.type
_entity.pdbx_description
1 polymer ?
#
loop_
_entity_poly.entity_id
_entity_poly.type
_entity_poly.pdbx_seq_one_letter_code
_entity_poly.pdbx_strand_id
1 'polypeptide(L)' 'RAVFPGEQGGPHVNTFAAMALAFKLAQSSHFVELQKSIVANAGKLAASLEKGGLRLAFGGTDTHMLNVDLRT' A
#
# COMPACT_ATOMS: atom_id res chain seq x y z
N ARG A 1 -18.70 1.43 24.86
CA ARG A 1 -17.89 2.65 24.57
C ARG A 1 -17.02 2.33 23.36
N ALA A 2 -16.90 3.26 22.41
CA ALA A 2 -16.10 3.10 21.19
C ALA A 2 -15.30 4.39 20.96
N VAL A 3 -15.40 5.01 19.77
CA VAL A 3 -14.60 6.21 19.44
C VAL A 3 -14.99 7.44 20.26
N PHE A 4 -16.23 7.92 20.19
CA PHE A 4 -16.74 9.03 21.02
C PHE A 4 -18.04 8.60 21.72
N PRO A 5 -18.26 8.89 23.01
CA PRO A 5 -17.38 9.60 23.96
C PRO A 5 -16.44 8.64 24.72
N GLY A 6 -15.87 7.64 24.04
CA GLY A 6 -15.00 6.63 24.67
C GLY A 6 -13.53 7.04 24.64
N GLU A 7 -12.88 6.81 23.51
CA GLU A 7 -11.43 7.02 23.33
C GLU A 7 -11.06 8.43 22.89
N GLN A 8 -11.99 9.16 22.28
CA GLN A 8 -11.73 10.47 21.66
C GLN A 8 -12.69 11.54 22.19
N GLY A 9 -12.21 12.78 22.12
CA GLY A 9 -12.96 14.01 22.41
C GLY A 9 -13.38 14.74 21.13
N GLY A 10 -12.87 15.95 20.93
CA GLY A 10 -13.22 16.77 19.76
C GLY A 10 -12.62 16.23 18.45
N PRO A 11 -13.36 16.22 17.34
CA PRO A 11 -12.87 15.75 16.05
C PRO A 11 -11.88 16.74 15.40
N HIS A 12 -10.94 16.20 14.62
CA HIS A 12 -10.01 17.00 13.81
C HIS A 12 -10.60 17.23 12.42
N VAL A 13 -11.47 18.25 12.30
CA VAL A 13 -12.26 18.52 11.09
C VAL A 13 -11.38 18.81 9.85
N ASN A 14 -10.20 19.41 10.05
CA ASN A 14 -9.21 19.60 8.99
C ASN A 14 -8.73 18.26 8.39
N THR A 15 -8.56 17.21 9.20
CA THR A 15 -8.22 15.87 8.72
C THR A 15 -9.37 15.26 7.93
N PHE A 16 -10.62 15.51 8.32
CA PHE A 16 -11.80 15.03 7.57
C PHE A 16 -11.86 15.63 6.17
N ALA A 17 -11.61 16.94 6.05
CA ALA A 17 -11.53 17.62 4.76
C ALA A 17 -10.42 17.04 3.87
N ALA A 18 -9.24 16.79 4.43
CA ALA A 18 -8.14 16.15 3.71
C ALA A 18 -8.47 14.73 3.24
N MET A 19 -9.10 13.91 4.11
CA MET A 19 -9.53 12.55 3.75
C MET A 19 -10.60 12.55 2.66
N ALA A 20 -11.56 13.48 2.71
CA ALA A 20 -12.57 13.62 1.66
C ALA A 20 -11.94 13.90 0.29
N LEU A 21 -10.93 14.78 0.23
CA LEU A 21 -10.18 15.04 -0.99
C LEU A 21 -9.39 13.80 -1.44
N ALA A 22 -8.70 13.12 -0.52
CA ALA A 22 -7.95 11.91 -0.82
C ALA A 22 -8.86 10.80 -1.40
N PHE A 23 -10.06 10.61 -0.86
CA PHE A 23 -11.03 9.65 -1.38
C PHE A 23 -11.54 10.02 -2.77
N LYS A 24 -11.74 11.31 -3.05
CA LYS A 24 -12.09 11.78 -4.41
C LYS A 24 -10.96 11.45 -5.40
N LEU A 25 -9.71 11.72 -5.03
CA LEU A 25 -8.55 11.41 -5.88
C LEU A 25 -8.39 9.90 -6.11
N ALA A 26 -8.64 9.09 -5.07
CA ALA A 26 -8.56 7.64 -5.14
C ALA A 26 -9.56 7.00 -6.13
N GLN A 27 -10.67 7.68 -6.43
CA GLN A 27 -11.66 7.25 -7.43
C GLN A 27 -11.30 7.67 -8.87
N SER A 28 -10.24 8.46 -9.06
CA SER A 28 -9.83 8.88 -10.39
C SER A 28 -9.26 7.73 -11.22
N SER A 29 -9.50 7.74 -12.53
CA SER A 29 -8.90 6.77 -13.46
C SER A 29 -7.37 6.79 -13.40
N HIS A 30 -6.77 7.97 -13.24
CA HIS A 30 -5.34 8.12 -13.06
C HIS A 30 -4.82 7.35 -11.84
N PHE A 31 -5.51 7.46 -10.69
CA PHE A 31 -5.12 6.73 -9.49
C PHE A 31 -5.27 5.22 -9.67
N VAL A 32 -6.33 4.76 -10.35
CA VAL A 32 -6.50 3.33 -10.66
C VAL A 32 -5.33 2.79 -11.51
N GLU A 33 -4.92 3.51 -12.55
CA GLU A 33 -3.78 3.10 -13.39
C GLU A 33 -2.44 3.16 -12.63
N LEU A 34 -2.29 4.11 -11.71
CA LEU A 34 -1.15 4.17 -10.80
C LEU A 34 -1.08 2.93 -9.91
N GLN A 35 -2.20 2.51 -9.29
CA GLN A 35 -2.23 1.32 -8.44
C GLN A 35 -1.88 0.04 -9.21
N LYS A 36 -2.39 -0.14 -10.43
CA LYS A 36 -2.01 -1.27 -11.30
C LYS A 36 -0.52 -1.26 -11.62
N SER A 37 0.02 -0.08 -11.91
CA SER A 37 1.45 0.09 -12.20
C SER A 37 2.33 -0.25 -10.99
N ILE A 38 1.91 0.08 -9.77
CA ILE A 38 2.61 -0.26 -8.54
C ILE A 38 2.75 -1.79 -8.40
N VAL A 39 1.66 -2.53 -8.54
CA VAL A 39 1.67 -4.01 -8.45
C VAL A 39 2.51 -4.63 -9.58
N ALA A 40 2.34 -4.15 -10.81
CA ALA A 40 3.13 -4.62 -11.95
C ALA A 40 4.64 -4.39 -11.75
N ASN A 41 5.01 -3.24 -11.19
CA ASN A 41 6.41 -2.92 -10.89
C ASN A 41 6.96 -3.78 -9.75
N ALA A 42 6.16 -4.04 -8.71
CA ALA A 42 6.55 -4.94 -7.62
C ALA A 42 6.83 -6.36 -8.13
N GLY A 43 5.99 -6.89 -9.03
CA GLY A 43 6.23 -8.18 -9.68
C GLY A 43 7.50 -8.21 -10.54
N LYS A 44 7.78 -7.15 -11.31
CA LYS A 44 9.04 -7.04 -12.08
C LYS A 44 10.27 -6.97 -11.18
N LEU A 45 10.18 -6.22 -10.08
CA LEU A 45 11.25 -6.15 -9.09
C LEU A 45 11.46 -7.52 -8.43
N ALA A 46 10.39 -8.23 -8.09
CA ALA A 46 10.46 -9.58 -7.53
C ALA A 46 11.30 -10.52 -8.40
N ALA A 47 10.91 -10.64 -9.68
CA ALA A 47 11.60 -11.48 -10.66
C ALA A 47 13.07 -11.07 -10.86
N SER A 48 13.37 -9.77 -10.79
CA SER A 48 14.73 -9.25 -10.94
C SER A 48 15.61 -9.61 -9.75
N LEU A 49 15.08 -9.55 -8.52
CA LEU A 49 15.79 -9.93 -7.31
C LEU A 49 16.04 -11.44 -7.25
N GLU A 50 15.04 -12.26 -7.61
CA GLU A 50 15.20 -13.72 -7.68
C GLU A 50 16.22 -14.14 -8.73
N LYS A 51 16.21 -13.49 -9.91
CA LYS A 51 17.26 -13.68 -10.92
C LYS A 51 18.64 -13.29 -10.40
N GLY A 52 18.72 -12.33 -9.49
CA GLY A 52 19.94 -11.92 -8.79
C GLY A 52 20.38 -12.87 -7.67
N GLY A 53 19.68 -13.98 -7.44
CA GLY A 53 20.00 -14.98 -6.42
C GLY A 53 19.42 -14.70 -5.04
N LEU A 54 18.60 -13.64 -4.89
CA LEU A 54 17.92 -13.36 -3.63
C LEU A 54 16.63 -14.17 -3.54
N ARG A 55 16.42 -14.83 -2.41
CA ARG A 55 15.19 -15.56 -2.14
C ARG A 55 14.10 -14.60 -1.66
N LEU A 56 12.92 -14.65 -2.27
CA LEU A 56 11.73 -14.00 -1.73
C LEU A 56 10.89 -14.99 -0.93
N ALA A 57 10.39 -14.55 0.22
CA ALA A 57 9.38 -15.30 0.95
C ALA A 57 8.12 -15.43 0.09
N PHE A 58 7.44 -16.57 0.18
CA PHE A 58 6.20 -16.88 -0.55
C PHE A 58 6.33 -16.91 -2.09
N GLY A 59 7.54 -16.79 -2.66
CA GLY A 59 7.80 -16.96 -4.10
C GLY A 59 7.36 -15.80 -4.99
N GLY A 60 7.23 -14.58 -4.44
CA GLY A 60 6.88 -13.38 -5.20
C GLY A 60 6.00 -12.40 -4.42
N THR A 61 5.18 -11.63 -5.14
CA THR A 61 4.15 -10.76 -4.56
C THR A 61 3.02 -10.49 -5.54
N ASP A 62 1.80 -10.43 -5.01
CA ASP A 62 0.60 -9.93 -5.71
C ASP A 62 0.19 -8.53 -5.20
N THR A 63 1.10 -7.88 -4.46
CA THR A 63 0.85 -6.61 -3.77
C THR A 63 1.95 -5.59 -4.09
N HIS A 64 1.98 -4.48 -3.35
CA HIS A 64 3.00 -3.43 -3.47
C HIS A 64 4.27 -3.71 -2.66
N MET A 65 4.33 -4.81 -1.88
CA MET A 65 5.44 -5.11 -0.98
C MET A 65 6.15 -6.42 -1.36
N LEU A 66 7.42 -6.52 -0.99
CA LEU A 66 8.27 -7.70 -1.17
C LEU A 66 8.86 -8.07 0.18
N ASN A 67 9.08 -9.36 0.42
CA ASN A 67 9.74 -9.85 1.62
C ASN A 67 10.94 -10.70 1.24
N VAL A 68 12.15 -10.15 1.38
CA VAL A 68 13.41 -10.82 1.03
C VAL A 68 13.89 -11.64 2.23
N ASP A 69 14.18 -12.92 2.01
CA ASP A 69 14.78 -13.78 3.02
C ASP A 69 16.30 -13.71 2.95
N LEU A 70 16.92 -13.18 4.01
CA LEU A 70 18.37 -13.00 4.13
C LEU A 70 19.02 -14.02 5.06
N ARG A 71 18.28 -15.05 5.51
CA ARG A 71 18.87 -16.10 6.35
C ARG A 71 19.87 -16.90 5.51
N THR A 72 21.07 -17.01 6.06
CA THR A 72 22.18 -17.85 5.58
C THR A 72 21.93 -19.33 5.86
#